data_AF-A0A935R394-F1
#
_entry.id   AF-A0A935R394-F1
#
_cell.length_a   1.000
_cell.length_b   1.000
_cell.length_c   1.000
_cell.angle_alpha   90.00
_cell.angle_beta   90.00
_cell.angle_gamma   90.00
#
_symmetry.space_group_name_H-M   'P 1'
#
loop_
_entity.id
_entity.type
_entity.pdbx_description
1 polymer ?
#
loop_
_entity_poly.entity_id
_entity_poly.type
_entity_poly.pdbx_seq_one_letter_code
_entity_poly.pdbx_strand_id
1 'polypeptide(L)'
;MNPGAQEVCDSLDNDCDSLIDDDDDSLFPNEGVLSYADTDGDGYGDPSSSALTCVVPAGFTEDNSDCDDADIGINPAADEVCDSVDNDCDSLIDLDDDSLTDGFTAYGDGDLDGFGDAGDVRVVCALSAGVVADDDDCDDSDDGVNPDAEEVCQDSADNNCDGAVDEDCPVCDDLSVVAYYDSFTAGGSPLDKAQAILGFTLNASSSESTFATAFDSGGWDVLVIDTPGSALPTAVKDRIEDAVAAGSFVIFSYWYLGGEPALATVLGVTVDSSFTSPLPLSVASGGDLWTIYETLPSSINTYSHDAGTNGVVLSPIDAATSETLAIFSGSSTQDAIVATFNGQVIVNGHLPWDYQSTDDDSDGLKDMGELYANELAWLTGCAD
;
A
#
# COMPACT_ATOMS: atom_id res chain seq x y z
N MET A 1 -36.53 -70.66 -39.10
CA MET A 1 -37.43 -71.70 -38.55
C MET A 1 -36.77 -73.08 -38.55
N ASN A 2 -35.70 -73.27 -37.77
CA ASN A 2 -35.12 -74.58 -37.42
C ASN A 2 -34.25 -74.48 -36.14
N PRO A 3 -34.05 -75.57 -35.35
CA PRO A 3 -33.24 -75.69 -34.10
C PRO A 3 -31.80 -75.17 -34.02
N GLY A 4 -31.36 -74.34 -34.95
CA GLY A 4 -30.03 -73.74 -34.98
C GLY A 4 -29.96 -72.59 -35.99
N ALA A 5 -31.12 -71.99 -36.30
CA ALA A 5 -31.17 -70.70 -36.94
C ALA A 5 -30.77 -69.62 -35.92
N GLN A 6 -30.46 -68.42 -36.40
CA GLN A 6 -30.28 -67.26 -35.53
C GLN A 6 -31.66 -66.68 -35.24
N GLU A 7 -31.90 -66.30 -33.99
CA GLU A 7 -33.08 -65.54 -33.62
C GLU A 7 -32.92 -64.08 -34.06
N VAL A 8 -33.93 -63.56 -34.77
CA VAL A 8 -33.97 -62.20 -35.31
C VAL A 8 -35.28 -61.53 -34.90
N CYS A 9 -35.30 -60.20 -34.88
CA CYS A 9 -36.49 -59.42 -34.50
C CYS A 9 -37.57 -59.40 -35.60
N ASP A 10 -38.23 -60.54 -35.83
CA ASP A 10 -39.30 -60.70 -36.82
C ASP A 10 -40.62 -61.25 -36.24
N SER A 11 -40.72 -61.38 -34.92
CA SER A 11 -41.87 -61.91 -34.19
C SER A 11 -42.20 -63.36 -34.52
N LEU A 12 -41.20 -64.11 -34.98
CA LEU A 12 -41.28 -65.54 -35.22
C LEU A 12 -40.13 -66.24 -34.50
N ASP A 13 -40.44 -67.30 -33.76
CA ASP A 13 -39.48 -68.26 -33.20
C ASP A 13 -38.62 -68.89 -34.32
N ASN A 14 -37.49 -68.26 -34.65
CA ASN A 14 -36.68 -68.62 -35.81
C ASN A 14 -35.88 -69.87 -35.54
N ASP A 15 -35.45 -70.06 -34.30
CA ASP A 15 -34.65 -71.18 -33.88
C ASP A 15 -35.49 -72.37 -33.34
N CYS A 16 -36.79 -72.20 -33.13
CA CYS A 16 -37.74 -73.21 -32.66
C CYS A 16 -37.50 -73.72 -31.22
N ASP A 17 -36.96 -72.89 -30.32
CA ASP A 17 -36.74 -73.22 -28.91
C ASP A 17 -37.92 -72.83 -27.99
N SER A 18 -38.97 -72.21 -28.55
CA SER A 18 -40.19 -71.69 -27.90
C SER A 18 -40.07 -70.33 -27.23
N LEU A 19 -38.95 -69.65 -27.37
CA LEU A 19 -38.78 -68.23 -27.08
C LEU A 19 -38.94 -67.44 -28.40
N ILE A 20 -39.27 -66.15 -28.30
CA ILE A 20 -39.49 -65.28 -29.47
C ILE A 20 -38.91 -63.91 -29.14
N ASP A 21 -38.13 -63.35 -30.06
CA ASP A 21 -37.63 -61.96 -29.97
C ASP A 21 -37.04 -61.66 -28.57
N ASP A 22 -37.59 -60.68 -27.83
CA ASP A 22 -37.12 -60.21 -26.52
C ASP A 22 -37.25 -61.25 -25.39
N ASP A 23 -38.07 -62.29 -25.57
CA ASP A 23 -38.16 -63.40 -24.62
C ASP A 23 -37.05 -64.45 -24.85
N ASP A 24 -36.24 -64.32 -25.90
CA ASP A 24 -35.18 -65.25 -26.32
C ASP A 24 -33.76 -64.71 -26.03
N ASP A 25 -33.09 -65.32 -25.04
CA ASP A 25 -31.70 -65.01 -24.65
C ASP A 25 -30.68 -65.28 -25.79
N SER A 26 -31.10 -65.94 -26.88
CA SER A 26 -30.27 -66.26 -28.05
C SER A 26 -30.38 -65.24 -29.20
N LEU A 27 -31.09 -64.12 -28.97
CA LEU A 27 -31.23 -63.01 -29.93
C LEU A 27 -29.89 -62.61 -30.56
N PHE A 28 -29.84 -62.57 -31.89
CA PHE A 28 -28.59 -62.35 -32.59
C PHE A 28 -28.14 -60.87 -32.49
N PRO A 29 -26.88 -60.58 -32.09
CA PRO A 29 -26.45 -59.22 -31.68
C PRO A 29 -26.61 -58.07 -32.68
N ASN A 30 -26.82 -58.34 -33.97
CA ASN A 30 -27.01 -57.33 -35.01
C ASN A 30 -28.46 -57.20 -35.50
N GLU A 31 -29.39 -57.89 -34.86
CA GLU A 31 -30.82 -57.85 -35.19
C GLU A 31 -31.65 -57.09 -34.14
N GLY A 32 -31.08 -56.85 -32.95
CA GLY A 32 -31.64 -55.98 -31.91
C GLY A 32 -30.99 -54.59 -31.85
N VAL A 33 -31.61 -53.70 -31.08
CA VAL A 33 -31.11 -52.38 -30.68
C VAL A 33 -30.54 -52.49 -29.27
N LEU A 34 -29.38 -51.88 -29.04
CA LEU A 34 -28.82 -51.79 -27.70
C LEU A 34 -29.57 -50.68 -26.95
N SER A 35 -30.19 -51.05 -25.84
CA SER A 35 -30.97 -50.15 -24.99
C SER A 35 -30.38 -50.12 -23.60
N TYR A 36 -30.47 -48.98 -22.93
CA TYR A 36 -29.87 -48.70 -21.62
C TYR A 36 -30.97 -48.31 -20.65
N ALA A 37 -30.88 -48.76 -19.40
CA ALA A 37 -31.87 -48.40 -18.38
C ALA A 37 -31.91 -46.88 -18.20
N ASP A 38 -33.12 -46.33 -18.10
CA ASP A 38 -33.44 -44.92 -17.83
C ASP A 38 -34.34 -44.91 -16.59
N THR A 39 -33.70 -45.00 -15.42
CA THR A 39 -34.37 -45.25 -14.14
C THR A 39 -34.98 -43.98 -13.55
N ASP A 40 -34.38 -42.82 -13.80
CA ASP A 40 -34.86 -41.51 -13.33
C ASP A 40 -35.80 -40.79 -14.33
N GLY A 41 -35.78 -41.19 -15.60
CA GLY A 41 -36.71 -40.72 -16.63
C GLY A 41 -36.32 -39.42 -17.31
N ASP A 42 -35.04 -39.05 -17.36
CA ASP A 42 -34.56 -37.87 -18.10
C ASP A 42 -34.37 -38.10 -19.62
N GLY A 43 -34.33 -39.37 -20.05
CA GLY A 43 -34.20 -39.79 -21.44
C GLY A 43 -32.78 -40.20 -21.87
N TYR A 44 -31.81 -40.10 -20.96
CA TYR A 44 -30.47 -40.70 -21.06
C TYR A 44 -30.46 -42.02 -20.28
N GLY A 45 -29.44 -42.86 -20.48
CA GLY A 45 -29.45 -44.18 -19.84
C GLY A 45 -28.08 -44.70 -19.43
N ASP A 46 -28.07 -45.56 -18.41
CA ASP A 46 -26.87 -46.08 -17.77
C ASP A 46 -26.04 -46.98 -18.71
N PRO A 47 -24.82 -46.59 -19.13
CA PRO A 47 -23.96 -47.39 -19.99
C PRO A 47 -23.55 -48.74 -19.37
N SER A 48 -23.66 -48.89 -18.05
CA SER A 48 -23.37 -50.12 -17.31
C SER A 48 -24.57 -51.08 -17.21
N SER A 49 -25.78 -50.59 -17.52
CA SER A 49 -27.04 -51.34 -17.47
C SER A 49 -27.70 -51.41 -18.86
N SER A 50 -27.09 -52.21 -19.75
CA SER A 50 -27.55 -52.39 -21.12
C SER A 50 -28.28 -53.72 -21.36
N ALA A 51 -29.31 -53.71 -22.19
CA ALA A 51 -29.99 -54.88 -22.73
C ALA A 51 -30.13 -54.78 -24.26
N LEU A 52 -29.92 -55.91 -24.96
CA LEU A 52 -30.21 -56.01 -26.39
C LEU A 52 -31.69 -56.34 -26.55
N THR A 53 -32.46 -55.47 -27.19
CA THR A 53 -33.92 -55.63 -27.35
C THR A 53 -34.36 -55.35 -28.79
N CYS A 54 -35.46 -55.96 -29.23
CA CYS A 54 -36.07 -55.73 -30.53
C CYS A 54 -36.80 -54.38 -30.60
N VAL A 55 -37.36 -53.94 -29.48
CA VAL A 55 -37.98 -52.62 -29.30
C VAL A 55 -37.55 -52.09 -27.94
N VAL A 56 -37.09 -50.85 -27.90
CA VAL A 56 -36.71 -50.17 -26.66
C VAL A 56 -37.88 -50.24 -25.66
N PRO A 57 -37.73 -50.95 -24.54
CA PRO A 57 -38.80 -51.12 -23.57
C PRO A 57 -39.03 -49.82 -22.77
N ALA A 58 -40.16 -49.73 -22.08
CA ALA A 58 -40.41 -48.59 -21.19
C ALA A 58 -39.42 -48.58 -20.02
N GLY A 59 -38.85 -47.40 -19.71
CA GLY A 59 -37.76 -47.26 -18.73
C GLY A 59 -36.38 -47.60 -19.29
N PHE A 60 -36.24 -47.60 -20.62
CA PHE A 60 -34.97 -47.70 -21.32
C PHE A 60 -34.91 -46.65 -22.44
N THR A 61 -33.70 -46.27 -22.83
CA THR A 61 -33.40 -45.38 -23.97
C THR A 61 -32.31 -46.00 -24.88
N GLU A 62 -32.13 -45.48 -26.09
CA GLU A 62 -30.99 -45.86 -26.96
C GLU A 62 -29.73 -45.05 -26.63
N ASP A 63 -29.89 -43.93 -25.89
CA ASP A 63 -28.78 -43.10 -25.46
C ASP A 63 -28.13 -43.70 -24.20
N ASN A 64 -26.81 -43.65 -24.13
CA ASN A 64 -26.02 -44.31 -23.09
C ASN A 64 -25.06 -43.36 -22.37
N SER A 65 -25.36 -42.07 -22.46
CA SER A 65 -24.48 -40.99 -22.03
C SER A 65 -24.78 -40.47 -20.62
N ASP A 66 -25.65 -41.16 -19.88
CA ASP A 66 -25.94 -40.84 -18.49
C ASP A 66 -24.82 -41.33 -17.56
N CYS A 67 -24.34 -40.44 -16.69
CA CYS A 67 -23.33 -40.71 -15.69
C CYS A 67 -23.91 -41.01 -14.28
N ASP A 68 -25.17 -40.65 -14.00
CA ASP A 68 -25.90 -40.99 -12.77
C ASP A 68 -27.41 -41.21 -13.01
N ASP A 69 -27.77 -42.42 -13.48
CA ASP A 69 -29.15 -42.91 -13.75
C ASP A 69 -30.08 -42.97 -12.51
N ALA A 70 -29.67 -42.38 -11.39
CA ALA A 70 -30.51 -42.21 -10.21
C ALA A 70 -30.97 -40.75 -10.00
N ASP A 71 -30.44 -39.78 -10.76
CA ASP A 71 -30.72 -38.35 -10.61
C ASP A 71 -31.01 -37.67 -11.95
N ILE A 72 -32.29 -37.35 -12.17
CA ILE A 72 -32.83 -36.64 -13.35
C ILE A 72 -32.16 -35.27 -13.64
N GLY A 73 -31.38 -34.75 -12.69
CA GLY A 73 -30.61 -33.52 -12.82
C GLY A 73 -29.17 -33.70 -13.32
N ILE A 74 -28.68 -34.93 -13.48
CA ILE A 74 -27.31 -35.25 -13.90
C ILE A 74 -27.39 -35.98 -15.24
N ASN A 75 -27.14 -35.26 -16.34
CA ASN A 75 -27.19 -35.81 -17.70
C ASN A 75 -26.56 -34.85 -18.72
N PRO A 76 -26.26 -35.31 -19.94
CA PRO A 76 -25.69 -34.49 -21.02
C PRO A 76 -26.39 -33.21 -21.44
N ALA A 77 -27.56 -32.90 -20.89
CA ALA A 77 -28.28 -31.65 -21.14
C ALA A 77 -28.47 -30.79 -19.88
N ALA A 78 -27.94 -31.20 -18.73
CA ALA A 78 -27.93 -30.42 -17.51
C ALA A 78 -26.99 -29.21 -17.65
N ASP A 79 -27.22 -28.19 -16.82
CA ASP A 79 -26.29 -27.09 -16.64
C ASP A 79 -25.26 -27.50 -15.58
N GLU A 80 -23.97 -27.29 -15.84
CA GLU A 80 -22.94 -27.45 -14.82
C GLU A 80 -23.06 -26.36 -13.76
N VAL A 81 -22.97 -26.76 -12.49
CA VAL A 81 -23.07 -25.89 -11.32
C VAL A 81 -21.98 -26.19 -10.28
N CYS A 82 -21.69 -25.21 -9.44
CA CYS A 82 -20.69 -25.30 -8.37
C CYS A 82 -21.14 -26.20 -7.20
N ASP A 83 -21.17 -27.51 -7.39
CA ASP A 83 -21.54 -28.50 -6.37
C ASP A 83 -20.57 -29.69 -6.25
N SER A 84 -19.46 -29.66 -7.00
CA SER A 84 -18.43 -30.71 -7.06
C SER A 84 -18.91 -32.04 -7.65
N VAL A 85 -19.93 -31.99 -8.51
CA VAL A 85 -20.45 -33.08 -9.32
C VAL A 85 -20.33 -32.70 -10.79
N ASP A 86 -20.03 -33.67 -11.66
CA ASP A 86 -20.15 -33.53 -13.12
C ASP A 86 -21.65 -33.63 -13.45
N ASN A 87 -22.33 -32.49 -13.57
CA ASN A 87 -23.78 -32.47 -13.79
C ASN A 87 -24.11 -32.77 -15.25
N ASP A 88 -23.26 -32.38 -16.20
CA ASP A 88 -23.50 -32.52 -17.63
C ASP A 88 -22.84 -33.76 -18.29
N CYS A 89 -22.25 -34.62 -17.47
CA CYS A 89 -21.63 -35.89 -17.87
C CYS A 89 -20.54 -35.77 -18.94
N ASP A 90 -19.84 -34.63 -19.03
CA ASP A 90 -18.76 -34.41 -19.99
C ASP A 90 -17.36 -34.76 -19.44
N SER A 91 -17.29 -35.18 -18.17
CA SER A 91 -16.08 -35.50 -17.39
C SER A 91 -15.26 -34.30 -16.89
N LEU A 92 -15.77 -33.08 -17.02
CA LEU A 92 -15.28 -31.88 -16.37
C LEU A 92 -16.15 -31.60 -15.13
N ILE A 93 -15.61 -30.91 -14.13
CA ILE A 93 -16.30 -30.63 -12.87
C ILE A 93 -16.02 -29.19 -12.46
N ASP A 94 -17.07 -28.47 -12.09
CA ASP A 94 -17.01 -27.10 -11.58
C ASP A 94 -16.13 -26.19 -12.48
N LEU A 95 -15.02 -25.70 -11.94
CA LEU A 95 -14.11 -24.76 -12.61
C LEU A 95 -13.26 -25.39 -13.72
N ASP A 96 -13.24 -26.72 -13.83
CA ASP A 96 -12.60 -27.41 -14.95
C ASP A 96 -13.52 -27.45 -16.19
N ASP A 97 -14.81 -27.08 -16.03
CA ASP A 97 -15.80 -27.00 -17.11
C ASP A 97 -16.09 -25.56 -17.55
N ASP A 98 -15.96 -25.31 -18.86
CA ASP A 98 -16.29 -24.03 -19.49
C ASP A 98 -17.82 -23.78 -19.58
N SER A 99 -18.64 -24.81 -19.34
CA SER A 99 -20.11 -24.75 -19.36
C SER A 99 -20.73 -24.24 -18.05
N LEU A 100 -19.94 -24.16 -16.97
CA LEU A 100 -20.35 -23.73 -15.62
C LEU A 100 -21.19 -22.44 -15.64
N THR A 101 -22.36 -22.51 -15.01
CA THR A 101 -23.38 -21.44 -15.12
C THR A 101 -23.55 -20.56 -13.90
N ASP A 102 -23.18 -21.03 -12.71
CA ASP A 102 -23.40 -20.34 -11.43
C ASP A 102 -22.11 -19.91 -10.70
N GLY A 103 -20.96 -20.01 -11.37
CA GLY A 103 -19.71 -19.44 -10.89
C GLY A 103 -19.80 -17.92 -10.72
N PHE A 104 -19.11 -17.40 -9.70
CA PHE A 104 -19.04 -15.96 -9.43
C PHE A 104 -17.76 -15.37 -10.02
N THR A 105 -17.86 -14.16 -10.58
CA THR A 105 -16.68 -13.36 -10.88
C THR A 105 -16.04 -12.90 -9.58
N ALA A 106 -14.73 -13.11 -9.48
CA ALA A 106 -13.88 -12.65 -8.40
C ALA A 106 -12.60 -12.09 -8.99
N TYR A 107 -11.84 -11.37 -8.18
CA TYR A 107 -10.61 -10.71 -8.57
C TYR A 107 -9.46 -11.21 -7.70
N GLY A 108 -8.25 -11.31 -8.25
CA GLY A 108 -7.06 -11.66 -7.48
C GLY A 108 -6.82 -10.62 -6.37
N ASP A 109 -6.39 -11.10 -5.21
CA ASP A 109 -5.99 -10.28 -4.05
C ASP A 109 -4.58 -10.74 -3.68
N GLY A 110 -3.59 -10.04 -4.24
CA GLY A 110 -2.18 -10.43 -4.33
C GLY A 110 -1.39 -10.14 -3.06
N ASP A 111 -1.66 -9.01 -2.42
CA ASP A 111 -1.03 -8.56 -1.18
C ASP A 111 -1.85 -8.88 0.09
N LEU A 112 -3.10 -9.32 -0.07
CA LEU A 112 -4.00 -9.81 0.99
C LEU A 112 -4.57 -8.71 1.89
N ASP A 113 -4.79 -7.51 1.35
CA ASP A 113 -5.44 -6.41 2.06
C ASP A 113 -6.98 -6.48 2.03
N GLY A 114 -7.53 -7.28 1.12
CA GLY A 114 -8.97 -7.51 0.96
C GLY A 114 -9.64 -6.77 -0.19
N PHE A 115 -8.86 -6.13 -1.07
CA PHE A 115 -9.31 -5.53 -2.33
C PHE A 115 -8.74 -6.30 -3.53
N GLY A 116 -9.39 -6.15 -4.69
CA GLY A 116 -9.11 -7.01 -5.85
C GLY A 116 -8.54 -6.28 -7.06
N ASP A 117 -7.62 -6.91 -7.79
CA ASP A 117 -7.06 -6.42 -9.05
C ASP A 117 -8.05 -6.59 -10.21
N ALA A 118 -8.48 -5.47 -10.81
CA ALA A 118 -9.28 -5.45 -12.05
C ALA A 118 -8.60 -6.17 -13.24
N GLY A 119 -7.28 -6.35 -13.19
CA GLY A 119 -6.46 -7.09 -14.15
C GLY A 119 -6.48 -8.62 -13.98
N ASP A 120 -6.83 -9.14 -12.80
CA ASP A 120 -6.85 -10.58 -12.48
C ASP A 120 -8.27 -11.10 -12.25
N VAL A 121 -9.06 -11.11 -13.33
CA VAL A 121 -10.43 -11.62 -13.32
C VAL A 121 -10.45 -13.15 -13.29
N ARG A 122 -11.14 -13.71 -12.29
CA ARG A 122 -11.29 -15.15 -12.06
C ARG A 122 -12.77 -15.54 -11.96
N VAL A 123 -13.08 -16.79 -12.32
CA VAL A 123 -14.37 -17.42 -12.00
C VAL A 123 -14.12 -18.40 -10.86
N VAL A 124 -14.94 -18.32 -9.80
CA VAL A 124 -14.81 -19.16 -8.61
C VAL A 124 -16.15 -19.64 -8.11
N CYS A 125 -16.17 -20.83 -7.50
CA CYS A 125 -17.36 -21.36 -6.83
C CYS A 125 -17.57 -20.79 -5.41
N ALA A 126 -16.50 -20.29 -4.79
CA ALA A 126 -16.55 -19.64 -3.49
C ALA A 126 -15.38 -18.68 -3.34
N LEU A 127 -15.61 -17.54 -2.66
CA LEU A 127 -14.53 -16.66 -2.24
C LEU A 127 -13.67 -17.35 -1.19
N SER A 128 -12.36 -17.25 -1.35
CA SER A 128 -11.36 -17.82 -0.45
C SER A 128 -10.15 -16.89 -0.39
N ALA A 129 -9.18 -17.16 0.49
CA ALA A 129 -8.01 -16.30 0.63
C ALA A 129 -7.28 -16.13 -0.71
N GLY A 130 -6.98 -14.90 -1.10
CA GLY A 130 -6.34 -14.52 -2.35
C GLY A 130 -7.28 -14.31 -3.54
N VAL A 131 -8.61 -14.22 -3.28
CA VAL A 131 -9.60 -13.64 -4.21
C VAL A 131 -10.69 -12.90 -3.46
N VAL A 132 -11.15 -11.77 -4.02
CA VAL A 132 -12.26 -10.96 -3.47
C VAL A 132 -13.30 -10.63 -4.55
N ALA A 133 -14.38 -9.93 -4.17
CA ALA A 133 -15.55 -9.73 -5.03
C ALA A 133 -15.53 -8.39 -5.79
N ASP A 134 -14.83 -7.40 -5.25
CA ASP A 134 -14.58 -6.09 -5.86
C ASP A 134 -13.29 -6.09 -6.68
N ASP A 135 -13.15 -5.05 -7.50
CA ASP A 135 -12.01 -4.78 -8.37
C ASP A 135 -11.40 -3.40 -8.10
N ASP A 136 -11.46 -2.98 -6.83
CA ASP A 136 -11.19 -1.61 -6.41
C ASP A 136 -9.69 -1.38 -6.06
N ASP A 137 -8.82 -2.39 -6.16
CA ASP A 137 -7.39 -2.26 -5.90
C ASP A 137 -6.63 -1.69 -7.10
N CYS A 138 -5.84 -0.64 -6.85
CA CYS A 138 -5.02 0.05 -7.82
C CYS A 138 -3.53 -0.38 -7.81
N ASP A 139 -3.05 -1.07 -6.76
CA ASP A 139 -1.73 -1.70 -6.67
C ASP A 139 -1.74 -2.99 -5.82
N ASP A 140 -2.09 -4.11 -6.47
CA ASP A 140 -2.14 -5.51 -5.93
C ASP A 140 -0.78 -6.10 -5.47
N SER A 141 0.19 -5.23 -5.22
CA SER A 141 1.51 -5.58 -4.69
C SER A 141 1.88 -4.86 -3.40
N ASP A 142 1.04 -3.95 -2.90
CA ASP A 142 1.26 -3.13 -1.71
C ASP A 142 -0.01 -3.05 -0.83
N ASP A 143 0.00 -3.76 0.30
CA ASP A 143 -1.13 -3.83 1.25
C ASP A 143 -1.49 -2.48 1.92
N GLY A 144 -0.70 -1.44 1.67
CA GLY A 144 -0.96 -0.06 2.06
C GLY A 144 -1.68 0.79 1.01
N VAL A 145 -1.93 0.28 -0.20
CA VAL A 145 -2.54 1.02 -1.32
C VAL A 145 -3.88 0.39 -1.67
N ASN A 146 -4.98 0.96 -1.16
CA ASN A 146 -6.33 0.45 -1.36
C ASN A 146 -7.43 1.48 -1.02
N PRO A 147 -8.69 1.24 -1.41
CA PRO A 147 -9.82 2.13 -1.13
C PRO A 147 -10.05 2.57 0.32
N ASP A 148 -9.56 1.80 1.30
CA ASP A 148 -9.69 2.12 2.73
C ASP A 148 -8.43 2.82 3.29
N ALA A 149 -7.37 2.98 2.51
CA ALA A 149 -6.15 3.66 2.91
C ALA A 149 -6.36 5.18 3.06
N GLU A 150 -5.51 5.79 3.89
CA GLU A 150 -5.39 7.26 3.95
C GLU A 150 -4.33 7.70 2.94
N GLU A 151 -4.55 8.85 2.29
CA GLU A 151 -3.57 9.44 1.38
C GLU A 151 -2.24 9.74 2.08
N VAL A 152 -1.15 9.28 1.48
CA VAL A 152 0.22 9.64 1.88
C VAL A 152 0.64 10.82 1.05
N CYS A 153 0.69 11.98 1.68
CA CYS A 153 0.92 13.21 0.96
C CYS A 153 2.27 13.27 0.24
N GLN A 154 2.20 13.55 -1.06
CA GLN A 154 3.29 13.90 -1.96
C GLN A 154 4.24 12.76 -2.30
N ASP A 155 3.81 11.52 -2.07
CA ASP A 155 4.48 10.34 -2.62
C ASP A 155 4.17 10.15 -4.12
N SER A 156 3.30 11.01 -4.68
CA SER A 156 2.82 10.96 -6.08
C SER A 156 2.08 9.66 -6.42
N ALA A 157 1.58 8.94 -5.42
CA ALA A 157 0.73 7.78 -5.54
C ALA A 157 -0.74 8.15 -5.25
N ASP A 158 -1.63 7.25 -5.65
CA ASP A 158 -3.06 7.28 -5.32
C ASP A 158 -3.21 6.18 -4.27
N ASN A 159 -2.97 6.49 -2.99
CA ASN A 159 -2.91 5.45 -1.96
C ASN A 159 -4.31 4.91 -1.66
N ASN A 160 -5.33 5.75 -1.80
CA ASN A 160 -6.72 5.40 -1.52
C ASN A 160 -7.51 4.92 -2.75
N CYS A 161 -6.85 4.74 -3.90
CA CYS A 161 -7.44 4.28 -5.15
C CYS A 161 -8.69 5.05 -5.62
N ASP A 162 -8.85 6.34 -5.28
CA ASP A 162 -10.01 7.15 -5.67
C ASP A 162 -9.85 7.82 -7.06
N GLY A 163 -8.64 7.72 -7.64
CA GLY A 163 -8.25 8.26 -8.93
C GLY A 163 -7.73 9.69 -8.89
N ALA A 164 -7.63 10.31 -7.72
CA ALA A 164 -6.82 11.48 -7.47
C ALA A 164 -5.44 11.07 -6.90
N VAL A 165 -4.55 12.04 -6.78
CA VAL A 165 -3.17 11.82 -6.33
C VAL A 165 -2.86 12.96 -5.39
N ASP A 166 -2.43 12.63 -4.18
CA ASP A 166 -2.08 13.58 -3.12
C ASP A 166 -3.23 14.55 -2.77
N GLU A 167 -4.49 14.09 -2.83
CA GLU A 167 -5.64 14.88 -2.40
C GLU A 167 -5.87 14.84 -0.89
N ASP A 168 -6.72 15.75 -0.40
CA ASP A 168 -7.02 15.91 1.03
C ASP A 168 -5.79 16.09 1.95
N CYS A 169 -4.64 16.40 1.35
CA CYS A 169 -3.42 16.70 2.06
C CYS A 169 -3.53 17.95 2.93
N PRO A 170 -3.09 17.87 4.21
CA PRO A 170 -3.07 19.04 5.07
C PRO A 170 -2.18 20.13 4.46
N VAL A 171 -2.72 21.34 4.32
CA VAL A 171 -1.96 22.51 3.85
C VAL A 171 -1.78 23.52 4.99
N CYS A 172 -0.63 24.18 4.99
CA CYS A 172 -0.30 25.26 5.92
C CYS A 172 -0.44 26.64 5.24
N ASP A 173 -1.50 26.87 4.47
CA ASP A 173 -1.62 28.08 3.63
C ASP A 173 -1.71 29.39 4.44
N ASP A 174 -2.30 29.34 5.63
CA ASP A 174 -2.36 30.45 6.59
C ASP A 174 -1.05 30.63 7.40
N LEU A 175 -0.11 29.69 7.33
CA LEU A 175 1.18 29.78 8.03
C LEU A 175 2.08 30.82 7.37
N SER A 176 2.69 31.70 8.16
CA SER A 176 3.71 32.63 7.69
C SER A 176 5.05 32.41 8.40
N VAL A 177 6.09 32.20 7.60
CA VAL A 177 7.46 31.95 8.06
C VAL A 177 8.35 33.12 7.69
N VAL A 178 9.08 33.65 8.67
CA VAL A 178 10.20 34.57 8.43
C VAL A 178 11.52 33.83 8.63
N ALA A 179 12.44 33.94 7.67
CA ALA A 179 13.69 33.19 7.72
C ALA A 179 14.93 34.05 7.47
N TYR A 180 16.00 33.77 8.21
CA TYR A 180 17.34 34.27 7.94
C TYR A 180 18.26 33.14 7.49
N TYR A 181 18.97 33.35 6.38
CA TYR A 181 19.95 32.39 5.87
C TYR A 181 21.17 33.06 5.25
N ASP A 182 22.36 32.45 5.21
CA ASP A 182 23.57 33.15 4.73
C ASP A 182 24.23 32.56 3.46
N SER A 183 23.81 31.39 2.98
CA SER A 183 24.56 30.74 1.89
C SER A 183 23.75 29.93 0.88
N PHE A 184 22.42 29.96 0.93
CA PHE A 184 21.60 29.31 -0.09
C PHE A 184 21.40 30.21 -1.32
N THR A 185 21.38 29.59 -2.50
CA THR A 185 20.83 30.21 -3.70
C THR A 185 19.32 30.30 -3.56
N ALA A 186 18.71 31.41 -3.99
CA ALA A 186 17.25 31.58 -3.95
C ALA A 186 16.53 30.40 -4.63
N GLY A 187 15.54 29.80 -3.97
CA GLY A 187 14.79 28.64 -4.44
C GLY A 187 15.49 27.29 -4.23
N GLY A 188 16.61 27.26 -3.52
CA GLY A 188 17.38 26.04 -3.24
C GLY A 188 17.55 25.74 -1.75
N SER A 189 16.90 26.51 -0.86
CA SER A 189 16.93 26.21 0.56
C SER A 189 15.97 25.07 0.91
N PRO A 190 16.20 24.32 1.99
CA PRO A 190 15.23 23.36 2.53
C PRO A 190 13.84 23.98 2.74
N LEU A 191 13.79 25.23 3.21
CA LEU A 191 12.53 25.95 3.41
C LEU A 191 11.78 26.24 2.11
N ASP A 192 12.46 26.47 0.99
CA ASP A 192 11.79 26.63 -0.31
C ASP A 192 11.08 25.31 -0.71
N LYS A 193 11.64 24.16 -0.32
CA LYS A 193 11.03 22.85 -0.58
C LYS A 193 9.92 22.54 0.40
N ALA A 194 10.13 22.78 1.68
CA ALA A 194 9.07 22.71 2.68
C ALA A 194 7.90 23.63 2.31
N GLN A 195 8.16 24.78 1.70
CA GLN A 195 7.12 25.66 1.17
C GLN A 195 6.36 25.04 0.00
N ALA A 196 7.06 24.36 -0.92
CA ALA A 196 6.41 23.63 -2.01
C ALA A 196 5.51 22.49 -1.48
N ILE A 197 5.94 21.86 -0.38
CA ILE A 197 5.22 20.80 0.31
C ILE A 197 3.97 21.35 1.01
N LEU A 198 4.15 22.32 1.91
CA LEU A 198 3.09 22.75 2.83
C LEU A 198 2.27 23.95 2.33
N GLY A 199 2.72 24.67 1.30
CA GLY A 199 2.01 25.84 0.75
C GLY A 199 2.05 27.12 1.60
N PHE A 200 2.89 27.21 2.62
CA PHE A 200 2.95 28.38 3.51
C PHE A 200 3.53 29.65 2.87
N THR A 201 3.38 30.81 3.53
CA THR A 201 3.98 32.08 3.10
C THR A 201 5.41 32.23 3.64
N LEU A 202 6.42 32.12 2.78
CA LEU A 202 7.84 32.29 3.16
C LEU A 202 8.37 33.70 2.86
N ASN A 203 8.92 34.37 3.89
CA ASN A 203 9.72 35.59 3.76
C ASN A 203 11.17 35.32 4.20
N ALA A 204 11.94 34.69 3.32
CA ALA A 204 13.32 34.34 3.56
C ALA A 204 14.29 35.45 3.10
N SER A 205 15.35 35.68 3.87
CA SER A 205 16.34 36.69 3.52
C SER A 205 17.76 36.36 3.93
N SER A 206 18.71 36.70 3.06
CA SER A 206 20.15 36.60 3.34
C SER A 206 20.88 37.90 3.63
N SER A 207 20.17 39.03 3.59
CA SER A 207 20.71 40.28 4.12
C SER A 207 20.11 40.56 5.48
N GLU A 208 20.97 40.87 6.43
CA GLU A 208 20.60 41.33 7.77
C GLU A 208 19.54 42.45 7.72
N SER A 209 19.70 43.40 6.78
CA SER A 209 18.79 44.55 6.68
C SER A 209 17.39 44.20 6.18
N THR A 210 17.28 43.26 5.25
CA THR A 210 16.01 42.83 4.68
C THR A 210 15.32 41.83 5.61
N PHE A 211 16.08 40.94 6.25
CA PHE A 211 15.57 40.10 7.34
C PHE A 211 15.02 40.95 8.48
N ALA A 212 15.79 41.95 8.94
CA ALA A 212 15.34 42.87 9.98
C ALA A 212 14.03 43.56 9.61
N THR A 213 13.91 44.02 8.36
CA THR A 213 12.69 44.67 7.88
C THR A 213 11.50 43.69 7.87
N ALA A 214 11.71 42.44 7.44
CA ALA A 214 10.67 41.41 7.43
C ALA A 214 10.22 41.05 8.86
N PHE A 215 11.18 40.75 9.73
CA PHE A 215 10.92 40.41 11.13
C PHE A 215 10.18 41.53 11.87
N ASP A 216 10.67 42.76 11.75
CA ASP A 216 10.14 43.93 12.46
C ASP A 216 8.75 44.36 11.91
N SER A 217 8.38 43.90 10.72
CA SER A 217 7.05 44.12 10.17
C SER A 217 5.96 43.29 10.87
N GLY A 218 6.36 42.21 11.54
CA GLY A 218 5.46 41.26 12.22
C GLY A 218 4.59 40.47 11.24
N GLY A 219 3.57 39.77 11.78
CA GLY A 219 2.63 38.98 10.98
C GLY A 219 3.18 37.66 10.45
N TRP A 220 4.19 37.13 11.13
CA TRP A 220 4.76 35.79 10.93
C TRP A 220 4.49 34.96 12.18
N ASP A 221 4.43 33.64 12.01
CA ASP A 221 4.13 32.66 13.06
C ASP A 221 5.38 31.91 13.52
N VAL A 222 6.28 31.61 12.59
CA VAL A 222 7.53 30.88 12.85
C VAL A 222 8.74 31.70 12.38
N LEU A 223 9.75 31.76 13.24
CA LEU A 223 11.08 32.25 12.89
C LEU A 223 12.00 31.06 12.57
N VAL A 224 12.64 31.08 11.41
CA VAL A 224 13.65 30.08 11.05
C VAL A 224 15.02 30.71 10.86
N ILE A 225 16.05 30.12 11.47
CA ILE A 225 17.44 30.52 11.29
C ILE A 225 18.20 29.35 10.69
N ASP A 226 18.73 29.53 9.48
CA ASP A 226 19.48 28.50 8.78
C ASP A 226 20.82 29.06 8.28
N THR A 227 21.89 28.83 9.05
CA THR A 227 23.19 29.47 8.79
C THR A 227 24.35 28.45 8.71
N PRO A 228 24.71 28.00 7.48
CA PRO A 228 25.71 26.96 7.27
C PRO A 228 27.18 27.33 7.42
N GLY A 229 27.56 28.58 7.74
CA GLY A 229 28.98 28.93 7.55
C GLY A 229 29.53 30.23 8.13
N SER A 230 28.71 31.14 8.64
CA SER A 230 29.19 32.44 9.16
C SER A 230 28.67 32.73 10.56
N ALA A 231 29.40 33.59 11.27
CA ALA A 231 28.93 34.10 12.55
C ALA A 231 27.65 34.91 12.36
N LEU A 232 26.61 34.58 13.14
CA LEU A 232 25.36 35.32 13.13
C LEU A 232 25.60 36.81 13.42
N PRO A 233 25.05 37.73 12.59
CA PRO A 233 25.09 39.15 12.90
C PRO A 233 24.41 39.46 14.24
N THR A 234 24.90 40.47 14.96
CA THR A 234 24.32 40.86 16.26
C THR A 234 22.83 41.14 16.16
N ALA A 235 22.37 41.82 15.10
CA ALA A 235 20.96 42.15 14.95
C ALA A 235 20.07 40.91 14.67
N VAL A 236 20.64 39.82 14.15
CA VAL A 236 19.93 38.54 14.00
C VAL A 236 19.83 37.85 15.36
N LYS A 237 20.91 37.84 16.14
CA LYS A 237 20.92 37.32 17.52
C LYS A 237 19.88 38.01 18.40
N ASP A 238 19.85 39.35 18.37
CA ASP A 238 18.89 40.13 19.13
C ASP A 238 17.43 39.74 18.80
N ARG A 239 17.13 39.46 17.52
CA ARG A 239 15.78 39.04 17.07
C ARG A 239 15.42 37.62 17.47
N ILE A 240 16.40 36.72 17.55
CA ILE A 240 16.20 35.38 18.10
C ILE A 240 15.82 35.50 19.59
N GLU A 241 16.55 36.34 20.34
CA GLU A 241 16.23 36.60 21.74
C GLU A 241 14.83 37.21 21.90
N ASP A 242 14.47 38.18 21.07
CA ASP A 242 13.15 38.80 21.08
C ASP A 242 12.03 37.79 20.74
N ALA A 243 12.23 36.94 19.73
CA ALA A 243 11.25 35.93 19.30
C ALA A 243 10.97 34.90 20.41
N VAL A 244 12.03 34.36 21.01
CA VAL A 244 11.93 33.41 22.12
C VAL A 244 11.25 34.06 23.33
N ALA A 245 11.66 35.28 23.70
CA ALA A 245 11.07 36.01 24.81
C ALA A 245 9.58 36.35 24.60
N ALA A 246 9.16 36.51 23.35
CA ALA A 246 7.77 36.76 22.97
C ALA A 246 6.89 35.50 22.96
N GLY A 247 7.46 34.30 23.06
CA GLY A 247 6.70 33.05 22.95
C GLY A 247 6.47 32.59 21.51
N SER A 248 7.25 33.10 20.54
CA SER A 248 7.13 32.72 19.12
C SER A 248 7.80 31.38 18.84
N PHE A 249 7.34 30.66 17.82
CA PHE A 249 7.98 29.42 17.40
C PHE A 249 9.31 29.69 16.69
N VAL A 250 10.33 28.89 17.01
CA VAL A 250 11.68 29.06 16.44
C VAL A 250 12.24 27.72 16.00
N ILE A 251 12.67 27.62 14.75
CA ILE A 251 13.55 26.55 14.27
C ILE A 251 14.95 27.13 14.07
N PHE A 252 15.95 26.51 14.68
CA PHE A 252 17.32 27.05 14.71
C PHE A 252 18.35 26.01 14.29
N SER A 253 19.00 26.26 13.14
CA SER A 253 20.02 25.43 12.52
C SER A 253 21.31 26.24 12.36
N TYR A 254 22.32 25.97 13.20
CA TYR A 254 23.59 26.70 13.20
C TYR A 254 24.74 25.89 13.78
N TRP A 255 25.79 25.65 12.98
CA TRP A 255 26.92 24.77 13.33
C TRP A 255 27.92 25.32 14.36
N TYR A 256 27.88 26.61 14.70
CA TYR A 256 28.83 27.21 15.65
C TYR A 256 28.16 27.67 16.96
N LEU A 257 27.06 27.03 17.35
CA LEU A 257 26.33 27.37 18.58
C LEU A 257 27.20 27.23 19.85
N GLY A 258 28.18 26.33 19.86
CA GLY A 258 29.16 26.19 20.94
C GLY A 258 30.02 27.46 21.17
N GLY A 259 30.17 28.32 20.16
CA GLY A 259 30.81 29.63 20.28
C GLY A 259 29.91 30.73 20.86
N GLU A 260 28.62 30.46 21.05
CA GLU A 260 27.58 31.43 21.42
C GLU A 260 26.82 30.98 22.69
N PRO A 261 27.48 30.85 23.85
CA PRO A 261 26.88 30.26 25.05
C PRO A 261 25.67 31.04 25.61
N ALA A 262 25.60 32.34 25.35
CA ALA A 262 24.44 33.16 25.71
C ALA A 262 23.23 32.77 24.85
N LEU A 263 23.42 32.60 23.54
CA LEU A 263 22.37 32.19 22.61
C LEU A 263 21.90 30.76 22.89
N ALA A 264 22.83 29.85 23.19
CA ALA A 264 22.48 28.48 23.61
C ALA A 264 21.56 28.48 24.85
N THR A 265 21.84 29.36 25.81
CA THR A 265 20.99 29.54 27.01
C THR A 265 19.59 30.05 26.65
N VAL A 266 19.50 31.00 25.71
CA VAL A 266 18.22 31.54 25.21
C VAL A 266 17.39 30.44 24.54
N LEU A 267 18.03 29.62 23.71
CA LEU A 267 17.39 28.49 23.01
C LEU A 267 17.07 27.29 23.93
N GLY A 268 17.44 27.37 25.21
CA GLY A 268 17.11 26.33 26.19
C GLY A 268 17.97 25.08 26.09
N VAL A 269 19.13 25.13 25.43
CA VAL A 269 20.01 23.97 25.23
C VAL A 269 21.40 24.18 25.84
N THR A 270 22.00 23.10 26.32
CA THR A 270 23.44 23.04 26.56
C THR A 270 24.13 22.41 25.35
N VAL A 271 25.25 23.01 24.95
CA VAL A 271 26.11 22.50 23.88
C VAL A 271 27.42 22.02 24.52
N ASP A 272 27.83 20.77 24.24
CA ASP A 272 29.17 20.32 24.62
C ASP A 272 30.25 21.11 23.87
N SER A 273 31.43 21.17 24.46
CA SER A 273 32.64 21.83 24.02
C SER A 273 33.18 21.45 22.63
N SER A 274 32.61 20.47 21.94
CA SER A 274 33.11 19.91 20.67
C SER A 274 32.18 20.06 19.45
N PHE A 275 31.14 20.90 19.51
CA PHE A 275 30.21 21.10 18.38
C PHE A 275 30.93 21.84 17.25
N THR A 276 31.51 21.06 16.33
CA THR A 276 32.51 21.56 15.36
C THR A 276 32.34 21.03 13.94
N SER A 277 31.52 19.99 13.71
CA SER A 277 31.17 19.47 12.39
C SER A 277 29.79 18.79 12.38
N PRO A 278 28.97 18.97 11.33
CA PRO A 278 27.72 18.23 11.16
C PRO A 278 27.97 16.73 10.92
N LEU A 279 27.01 15.90 11.32
CA LEU A 279 26.97 14.45 11.10
C LEU A 279 25.71 14.00 10.33
N PRO A 280 25.70 12.77 9.76
CA PRO A 280 24.52 12.18 9.12
C PRO A 280 23.35 12.02 10.10
N LEU A 281 22.16 12.28 9.58
CA LEU A 281 20.91 12.16 10.31
C LEU A 281 20.41 10.73 10.25
N SER A 282 20.22 10.14 11.41
CA SER A 282 19.63 8.82 11.56
C SER A 282 18.39 8.92 12.42
N VAL A 283 17.36 8.16 12.07
CA VAL A 283 16.15 8.10 12.89
C VAL A 283 16.49 7.38 14.19
N ALA A 284 16.28 8.06 15.33
CA ALA A 284 16.21 7.37 16.61
C ALA A 284 14.89 6.60 16.62
N SER A 285 14.90 5.31 16.95
CA SER A 285 13.71 4.46 16.90
C SER A 285 12.48 5.14 17.56
N GLY A 286 11.45 5.45 16.76
CA GLY A 286 10.13 5.89 17.22
C GLY A 286 9.96 7.37 17.56
N GLY A 287 10.40 8.30 16.68
CA GLY A 287 10.06 9.72 16.82
C GLY A 287 8.88 10.11 15.91
N ASP A 288 7.89 10.81 16.45
CA ASP A 288 6.72 11.28 15.68
C ASP A 288 7.12 12.23 14.54
N LEU A 289 8.24 12.97 14.67
CA LEU A 289 8.76 13.86 13.61
C LEU A 289 9.01 13.18 12.25
N TRP A 290 9.07 11.85 12.19
CA TRP A 290 9.37 11.11 10.96
C TRP A 290 8.12 10.63 10.23
N THR A 291 6.93 10.90 10.77
CA THR A 291 5.66 10.40 10.24
C THR A 291 4.52 11.42 10.36
N ILE A 292 4.81 12.71 10.62
CA ILE A 292 3.76 13.73 10.82
C ILE A 292 3.17 14.21 9.49
N TYR A 293 4.00 14.39 8.49
CA TYR A 293 3.61 14.90 7.18
C TYR A 293 4.06 13.97 6.07
N GLU A 294 5.30 13.48 6.16
CA GLU A 294 5.87 12.56 5.19
C GLU A 294 6.83 11.59 5.89
N THR A 295 6.94 10.38 5.32
CA THR A 295 7.67 9.26 5.91
C THR A 295 9.13 9.31 5.50
N LEU A 296 9.90 10.09 6.24
CA LEU A 296 11.33 10.16 6.05
C LEU A 296 12.02 8.79 6.27
N PRO A 297 13.02 8.42 5.45
CA PRO A 297 13.64 7.10 5.50
C PRO A 297 14.41 6.91 6.80
N SER A 298 14.52 5.65 7.24
CA SER A 298 15.18 5.28 8.52
C SER A 298 16.63 5.78 8.69
N SER A 299 17.26 6.21 7.60
CA SER A 299 18.47 7.01 7.65
C SER A 299 18.61 7.93 6.44
N ILE A 300 18.77 9.24 6.68
CA ILE A 300 19.18 10.23 5.67
C ILE A 300 20.72 10.19 5.61
N ASN A 301 21.23 9.21 4.88
CA ASN A 301 22.62 8.75 4.91
C ASN A 301 23.35 9.06 3.60
N THR A 302 23.24 10.29 3.08
CA THR A 302 24.20 10.69 2.03
C THR A 302 25.54 11.11 2.62
N TYR A 303 26.56 10.37 2.21
CA TYR A 303 27.97 10.66 2.45
C TYR A 303 28.37 12.03 1.90
N SER A 304 28.62 13.00 2.80
CA SER A 304 29.43 14.18 2.50
C SER A 304 30.76 14.14 3.25
N HIS A 305 31.83 14.13 2.44
CA HIS A 305 33.27 14.29 2.71
C HIS A 305 33.54 15.36 3.80
N ASP A 306 34.40 15.25 4.82
CA ASP A 306 35.75 14.69 4.90
C ASP A 306 36.19 14.54 6.38
N ALA A 307 36.60 13.33 6.78
CA ALA A 307 37.50 13.00 7.90
C ALA A 307 37.43 13.82 9.22
N GLY A 308 36.41 13.56 10.06
CA GLY A 308 36.46 13.93 11.48
C GLY A 308 35.34 13.31 12.31
N THR A 309 35.67 12.51 13.33
CA THR A 309 34.78 12.24 14.47
C THR A 309 34.68 13.54 15.27
N ASN A 310 33.55 14.25 15.25
CA ASN A 310 33.04 15.14 16.32
C ASN A 310 31.69 15.81 15.94
N GLY A 311 30.58 15.10 16.18
CA GLY A 311 29.28 15.71 16.52
C GLY A 311 29.14 15.90 18.03
N VAL A 312 28.10 16.57 18.52
CA VAL A 312 27.92 16.87 19.95
C VAL A 312 26.49 16.70 20.41
N VAL A 313 26.35 16.14 21.61
CA VAL A 313 25.05 16.01 22.28
C VAL A 313 24.52 17.40 22.63
N LEU A 314 23.49 17.81 21.92
CA LEU A 314 22.59 18.85 22.39
C LEU A 314 21.73 18.24 23.50
N SER A 315 21.63 18.94 24.62
CA SER A 315 20.76 18.52 25.72
C SER A 315 19.89 19.68 26.16
N PRO A 316 18.60 19.45 26.44
CA PRO A 316 17.79 20.47 27.07
C PRO A 316 18.39 20.91 28.41
N ILE A 317 18.33 22.22 28.68
CA ILE A 317 18.68 22.76 30.00
C ILE A 317 17.66 22.27 31.05
N ASP A 318 16.38 22.14 30.66
CA ASP A 318 15.30 21.60 31.48
C ASP A 318 14.66 20.36 30.84
N ALA A 319 15.15 19.19 31.21
CA ALA A 319 14.65 17.90 30.73
C ALA A 319 13.21 17.57 31.21
N ALA A 320 12.63 18.35 32.14
CA ALA A 320 11.27 18.10 32.61
C ALA A 320 10.18 18.69 31.70
N THR A 321 10.55 19.63 30.82
CA THR A 321 9.64 20.40 29.94
C THR A 321 10.07 20.41 28.48
N SER A 322 11.06 19.59 28.15
CA SER A 322 11.71 19.55 26.84
C SER A 322 11.86 18.10 26.38
N GLU A 323 11.84 17.91 25.06
CA GLU A 323 11.85 16.60 24.43
C GLU A 323 12.99 16.52 23.40
N THR A 324 13.58 15.35 23.26
CA THR A 324 14.58 15.08 22.21
C THR A 324 13.92 14.22 21.16
N LEU A 325 13.80 14.75 19.93
CA LEU A 325 12.94 14.18 18.90
C LEU A 325 13.71 13.26 17.92
N ALA A 326 15.01 13.50 17.72
CA ALA A 326 15.87 12.63 16.90
C ALA A 326 17.34 12.68 17.37
N ILE A 327 18.09 11.62 17.10
CA ILE A 327 19.51 11.49 17.49
C ILE A 327 20.34 10.99 16.30
N PHE A 328 21.41 11.71 15.98
CA PHE A 328 22.31 11.47 14.86
C PHE A 328 23.44 10.52 15.31
N SER A 329 23.49 9.30 14.78
CA SER A 329 24.55 8.26 14.92
C SER A 329 24.92 7.76 16.33
N GLY A 330 25.07 6.44 16.48
CA GLY A 330 25.29 5.71 17.74
C GLY A 330 26.72 5.62 18.29
N SER A 331 27.69 6.39 17.77
CA SER A 331 29.11 6.28 18.21
C SER A 331 29.64 7.54 18.90
N SER A 332 29.36 7.68 20.20
CA SER A 332 30.00 8.60 21.18
C SER A 332 30.04 10.12 20.89
N THR A 333 29.50 10.59 19.77
CA THR A 333 29.40 12.00 19.36
C THR A 333 28.14 12.15 18.52
N GLN A 334 27.02 12.51 19.15
CA GLN A 334 25.69 12.50 18.52
C GLN A 334 25.14 13.91 18.44
N ASP A 335 24.81 14.40 17.26
CA ASP A 335 23.94 15.58 17.14
C ASP A 335 22.51 15.17 17.48
N ALA A 336 21.62 16.11 17.82
CA ALA A 336 20.23 15.82 18.14
C ALA A 336 19.30 16.92 17.65
N ILE A 337 18.05 16.56 17.33
CA ILE A 337 16.95 17.52 17.24
C ILE A 337 16.38 17.65 18.65
N VAL A 338 16.50 18.84 19.23
CA VAL A 338 16.01 19.12 20.59
C VAL A 338 14.88 20.12 20.53
N ALA A 339 13.73 19.74 21.03
CA ALA A 339 12.61 20.64 21.26
C ALA A 339 12.58 21.11 22.71
N THR A 340 12.51 22.42 22.92
CA THR A 340 12.53 23.03 24.27
C THR A 340 11.28 23.86 24.52
N PHE A 341 11.03 24.14 25.81
CA PHE A 341 9.92 25.00 26.28
C PHE A 341 8.54 24.58 25.74
N ASN A 342 8.08 23.36 26.09
CA ASN A 342 6.81 22.79 25.60
C ASN A 342 6.72 22.69 24.06
N GLY A 343 7.86 22.45 23.39
CA GLY A 343 7.89 22.34 21.94
C GLY A 343 7.76 23.68 21.23
N GLN A 344 8.24 24.77 21.82
CA GLN A 344 8.22 26.09 21.16
C GLN A 344 9.46 26.33 20.29
N VAL A 345 10.59 25.76 20.68
CA VAL A 345 11.89 25.98 20.00
C VAL A 345 12.47 24.64 19.61
N ILE A 346 12.75 24.46 18.31
CA ILE A 346 13.54 23.35 17.78
C ILE A 346 14.96 23.83 17.52
N VAL A 347 15.93 23.09 18.07
CA VAL A 347 17.35 23.29 17.81
C VAL A 347 17.90 22.08 17.08
N ASN A 348 18.35 22.32 15.85
CA ASN A 348 18.87 21.33 14.95
C ASN A 348 20.39 21.24 15.07
N GLY A 349 20.88 20.03 15.40
CA GLY A 349 22.30 19.74 15.49
C GLY A 349 23.01 19.52 14.15
N HIS A 350 22.34 19.76 13.01
CA HIS A 350 22.89 19.51 11.68
C HIS A 350 22.94 20.79 10.81
N LEU A 351 23.55 20.67 9.63
CA LEU A 351 23.50 21.70 8.61
C LEU A 351 22.62 21.25 7.43
N PRO A 352 21.64 22.07 7.01
CA PRO A 352 20.75 21.67 5.91
C PRO A 352 21.42 21.62 4.53
N TRP A 353 22.59 22.24 4.37
CA TRP A 353 23.33 22.27 3.11
C TRP A 353 23.89 20.90 2.69
N ASP A 354 24.24 20.03 3.64
CA ASP A 354 24.89 18.76 3.34
C ASP A 354 23.92 17.71 2.77
N TYR A 355 22.62 17.87 3.00
CA TYR A 355 21.55 16.92 2.63
C TYR A 355 20.52 17.54 1.67
N GLN A 356 20.77 18.75 1.17
CA GLN A 356 19.80 19.47 0.34
C GLN A 356 19.50 18.81 -1.02
N SER A 357 20.21 17.78 -1.43
CA SER A 357 19.94 17.09 -2.70
C SER A 357 19.58 15.63 -2.52
N THR A 358 19.48 15.20 -1.26
CA THR A 358 19.21 13.82 -0.89
C THR A 358 17.70 13.58 -0.91
N ASP A 359 17.37 12.34 -1.24
CA ASP A 359 16.09 11.79 -1.63
C ASP A 359 16.27 10.28 -1.49
N ASP A 360 16.41 9.84 -0.22
CA ASP A 360 16.91 8.50 0.10
C ASP A 360 15.83 7.41 -0.11
N ASP A 361 14.55 7.78 -0.10
CA ASP A 361 13.38 6.95 -0.43
C ASP A 361 12.93 7.07 -1.90
N SER A 362 13.43 8.05 -2.65
CA SER A 362 13.16 8.22 -4.09
C SER A 362 11.71 8.59 -4.45
N ASP A 363 11.01 9.27 -3.54
CA ASP A 363 9.66 9.82 -3.77
C ASP A 363 9.71 11.08 -4.67
N GLY A 364 10.89 11.65 -4.89
CA GLY A 364 11.13 12.82 -5.72
C GLY A 364 11.11 14.15 -4.96
N LEU A 365 10.62 14.16 -3.72
CA LEU A 365 10.87 15.20 -2.75
C LEU A 365 12.31 15.04 -2.21
N LYS A 366 12.68 15.79 -1.17
CA LYS A 366 14.08 15.87 -0.76
C LYS A 366 14.09 15.87 0.74
N ASP A 367 14.79 14.93 1.36
CA ASP A 367 14.78 14.63 2.80
C ASP A 367 14.78 15.89 3.71
N MET A 368 15.55 16.91 3.32
CA MET A 368 15.63 18.15 4.09
C MET A 368 14.41 19.07 3.96
N GLY A 369 13.74 19.02 2.82
CA GLY A 369 12.45 19.65 2.61
C GLY A 369 11.38 19.02 3.48
N GLU A 370 11.25 17.69 3.52
CA GLU A 370 10.20 17.09 4.35
C GLU A 370 10.54 17.13 5.83
N LEU A 371 11.83 17.03 6.23
CA LEU A 371 12.19 17.27 7.63
C LEU A 371 11.72 18.65 8.12
N TYR A 372 11.94 19.69 7.33
CA TYR A 372 11.45 21.03 7.70
C TYR A 372 9.92 21.12 7.63
N ALA A 373 9.27 20.38 6.73
CA ALA A 373 7.81 20.30 6.70
C ALA A 373 7.26 19.65 7.99
N ASN A 374 7.83 18.50 8.38
CA ASN A 374 7.53 17.79 9.62
C ASN A 374 7.78 18.66 10.86
N GLU A 375 8.92 19.37 10.93
CA GLU A 375 9.23 20.29 12.03
C GLU A 375 8.24 21.46 12.14
N LEU A 376 7.86 22.05 10.99
CA LEU A 376 6.87 23.11 10.95
C LEU A 376 5.50 22.60 11.40
N ALA A 377 5.03 21.50 10.83
CA ALA A 377 3.75 20.87 11.19
C ALA A 377 3.70 20.49 12.67
N TRP A 378 4.77 19.90 13.22
CA TRP A 378 4.86 19.55 14.64
C TRP A 378 4.78 20.78 15.56
N LEU A 379 5.48 21.86 15.21
CA LEU A 379 5.49 23.09 16.01
C LEU A 379 4.14 23.80 16.01
N THR A 380 3.51 23.87 14.84
CA THR A 380 2.35 24.75 14.64
C THR A 380 1.03 24.01 14.75
N GLY A 381 1.03 22.68 14.66
CA GLY A 381 -0.19 21.88 14.52
C GLY A 381 -0.93 22.19 13.23
N CYS A 382 -0.24 22.72 12.21
CA CYS A 382 -0.82 22.95 10.89
C CYS A 382 -1.01 21.61 10.17
N ALA A 383 -1.90 20.79 10.71
CA ALA A 383 -2.42 19.54 10.16
C ALA A 383 -3.75 19.11 10.81
N ASP A 384 -4.23 19.80 11.87
CA ASP A 384 -5.47 19.48 12.60
C ASP A 384 -6.70 20.34 12.21
#